data_AF-A0AA86YRJ8-F1
#
_entry.id   AF-A0AA86YRJ8-F1
#
_cell.length_a   1.000
_cell.length_b   1.000
_cell.length_c   1.000
_cell.angle_alpha   90.00
_cell.angle_beta   90.00
_cell.angle_gamma   90.00
#
_symmetry.space_group_name_H-M   'P 1'
#
loop_
_entity.id
_entity.type
_entity.pdbx_description
1 polymer ?
#
loop_
_entity_poly.entity_id
_entity_poly.type
_entity_poly.pdbx_seq_one_letter_code
_entity_poly.pdbx_strand_id
1 'polypeptide(L)' 'MSITHKHPYNDSEKISQIKSAINTRKYAHPAEISLLWKNAMNSSFNLSWSKVMLAACISTAIVLLLTSY' A
#
# COMPACT_ATOMS: atom_id res chain seq x y z
N MET A 1 -16.31 -19.97 -33.19
CA MET A 1 -15.81 -18.62 -32.82
C MET A 1 -16.06 -18.46 -31.33
N SER A 2 -15.05 -18.69 -30.49
CA SER A 2 -15.21 -18.72 -29.03
C SER A 2 -15.07 -17.31 -28.47
N ILE A 3 -16.15 -16.76 -27.92
CA ILE A 3 -16.19 -15.43 -27.32
C ILE A 3 -15.59 -15.56 -25.92
N THR A 4 -14.31 -15.22 -25.78
CA THR A 4 -13.69 -15.03 -24.46
C THR A 4 -14.29 -13.78 -23.82
N HIS A 5 -15.29 -13.98 -22.96
CA HIS A 5 -15.71 -13.00 -21.98
C HIS A 5 -14.52 -12.68 -21.07
N LYS A 6 -13.79 -11.61 -21.36
CA LYS A 6 -12.90 -10.97 -20.39
C LYS A 6 -13.78 -10.31 -19.34
N HIS A 7 -14.26 -11.12 -18.39
CA HIS A 7 -14.82 -10.61 -17.15
C HIS A 7 -13.76 -9.66 -16.54
N PRO A 8 -14.12 -8.47 -16.04
CA PRO A 8 -13.21 -7.68 -15.23
C PRO A 8 -12.98 -8.48 -13.94
N TYR A 9 -12.02 -9.40 -14.00
CA TYR A 9 -11.59 -10.19 -12.89
C TYR A 9 -10.95 -9.19 -11.93
N ASN A 10 -11.72 -8.83 -10.91
CA ASN A 10 -11.43 -7.79 -9.94
C ASN A 10 -10.07 -8.08 -9.31
N ASP A 11 -9.05 -7.28 -9.63
CA ASP A 11 -7.68 -7.49 -9.12
C ASP A 11 -7.65 -7.59 -7.58
N SER A 12 -8.60 -6.93 -6.92
CA SER A 12 -8.86 -7.03 -5.47
C SER A 12 -9.13 -8.46 -4.99
N GLU A 13 -9.90 -9.24 -5.74
CA GLU A 13 -10.24 -10.62 -5.39
C GLU A 13 -9.02 -11.55 -5.52
N LYS A 14 -8.22 -11.34 -6.56
CA LYS A 14 -6.94 -12.02 -6.78
C LYS A 14 -5.97 -11.77 -5.62
N ILE A 15 -5.86 -10.51 -5.18
CA ILE A 15 -5.00 -10.10 -4.07
C ILE A 15 -5.47 -10.76 -2.76
N SER A 16 -6.78 -10.81 -2.52
CA SER A 16 -7.35 -11.46 -1.34
C SER A 16 -7.04 -12.97 -1.31
N GLN A 17 -7.20 -13.66 -2.44
CA GLN A 17 -6.88 -15.08 -2.58
C GLN A 17 -5.38 -15.36 -2.37
N ILE A 18 -4.50 -14.55 -2.96
CA ILE A 18 -3.05 -14.64 -2.76
C ILE A 18 -2.69 -14.43 -1.28
N LYS A 19 -3.27 -13.42 -0.63
CA LYS A 19 -3.03 -13.14 0.79
C LYS A 19 -3.44 -14.31 1.69
N SER A 20 -4.59 -14.94 1.40
CA SER A 20 -5.06 -16.13 2.10
C SER A 20 -4.16 -17.35 1.86
N ALA A 21 -3.72 -17.56 0.62
CA ALA A 21 -2.81 -18.64 0.26
C ALA A 21 -1.45 -18.52 0.96
N ILE A 22 -0.87 -17.31 1.01
CA ILE A 22 0.37 -17.02 1.75
C ILE A 22 0.21 -17.30 3.25
N ASN A 23 -0.91 -16.83 3.84
CA ASN A 23 -1.19 -17.06 5.26
C ASN A 23 -1.30 -18.57 5.60
N THR A 24 -1.81 -19.37 4.66
CA THR A 24 -1.94 -20.83 4.82
C THR A 24 -0.61 -21.55 4.62
N ARG A 25 0.22 -21.11 3.66
CA ARG A 25 1.49 -21.77 3.28
C ARG A 25 2.70 -21.32 4.11
N LYS A 26 2.57 -20.28 4.94
CA LYS A 26 3.66 -19.63 5.73
C LYS A 26 4.80 -19.01 4.91
N TYR A 27 4.79 -19.14 3.58
CA TYR A 27 5.78 -18.56 2.67
C TYR A 27 5.10 -18.08 1.38
N ALA A 28 5.55 -16.94 0.86
CA ALA A 28 5.04 -16.34 -0.37
C ALA A 28 5.97 -16.62 -1.55
N HIS A 29 5.41 -16.94 -2.72
CA HIS A 29 6.21 -17.13 -3.93
C HIS A 29 6.69 -15.76 -4.48
N PRO A 30 7.89 -15.64 -5.06
CA PRO A 30 8.41 -14.35 -5.55
C PRO A 30 7.47 -13.59 -6.51
N ALA A 31 6.72 -14.33 -7.33
CA ALA A 31 5.71 -13.75 -8.23
C ALA A 31 4.52 -13.11 -7.49
N GLU A 32 4.08 -13.72 -6.39
CA GLU A 32 3.00 -13.21 -5.54
C GLU A 32 3.45 -11.95 -4.80
N ILE A 33 4.70 -11.95 -4.30
CA ILE A 33 5.32 -10.78 -3.66
C ILE A 33 5.39 -9.60 -4.63
N SER A 34 5.80 -9.83 -5.88
CA SER A 34 5.86 -8.80 -6.92
C SER A 34 4.48 -8.18 -7.24
N LEU A 35 3.44 -9.03 -7.32
CA LEU A 35 2.06 -8.56 -7.51
C LEU A 35 1.55 -7.75 -6.32
N LEU A 36 1.82 -8.20 -5.08
CA LEU A 36 1.45 -7.46 -3.87
C LEU A 36 2.17 -6.12 -3.79
N TRP A 37 3.46 -6.06 -4.11
CA TRP A 37 4.25 -4.83 -4.16
C TRP A 37 3.74 -3.85 -5.20
N LYS A 38 3.45 -4.33 -6.42
CA LYS A 38 2.88 -3.49 -7.49
C LYS A 38 1.53 -2.90 -7.08
N ASN A 39 0.69 -3.70 -6.44
CA ASN A 39 -0.59 -3.20 -5.92
C ASN A 39 -0.41 -2.23 -4.74
N ALA A 40 0.54 -2.48 -3.83
CA ALA A 40 0.85 -1.58 -2.73
C ALA A 40 1.39 -0.23 -3.22
N MET A 41 2.22 -0.23 -4.28
CA MET A 41 2.71 1.01 -4.93
C MET A 41 1.60 1.78 -5.64
N ASN A 42 0.61 1.08 -6.21
CA ASN A 42 -0.56 1.70 -6.84
C ASN A 42 -1.65 2.11 -5.84
N SER A 43 -1.59 1.63 -4.60
CA SER A 43 -2.52 2.03 -3.54
C SER A 43 -2.27 3.48 -3.16
N SER A 44 -3.34 4.29 -3.14
CA SER A 44 -3.35 5.71 -2.76
C SER A 44 -2.86 6.01 -1.34
N PHE A 45 -2.43 5.00 -0.57
CA PHE A 45 -1.69 5.14 0.69
C PHE A 45 -0.22 5.54 0.48
N ASN A 46 0.01 6.41 -0.49
CA ASN A 46 1.27 7.14 -0.64
C ASN A 46 1.28 8.22 0.45
N LEU A 47 1.55 7.82 1.69
CA LEU A 47 1.90 8.73 2.77
C LEU A 47 3.11 9.51 2.28
N SER A 48 2.83 10.66 1.69
CA SER A 48 3.84 11.52 1.10
C SER A 48 4.81 11.90 2.23
N TRP A 49 6.05 11.43 2.13
CA TRP A 49 7.08 11.73 3.11
C TRP A 49 7.27 13.24 3.30
N SER A 50 6.96 14.05 2.28
CA SER A 50 6.95 15.52 2.41
C SER A 50 5.83 16.03 3.30
N LYS A 51 4.63 15.42 3.30
CA LYS A 51 3.56 15.76 4.25
C LYS A 51 3.92 15.37 5.69
N VAL A 52 4.55 14.22 5.88
CA VAL A 52 5.05 13.79 7.19
C VAL A 52 6.13 14.74 7.71
N MET A 53 7.08 15.12 6.84
CA MET A 53 8.15 16.07 7.16
C MET A 53 7.59 17.46 7.48
N LEU A 54 6.61 17.95 6.72
CA LEU A 54 5.97 19.23 7.00
C LEU A 54 5.27 19.25 8.36
N ALA A 55 4.53 18.19 8.69
CA ALA A 55 3.88 18.06 10.00
C ALA A 55 4.90 18.08 11.15
N ALA A 56 6.05 17.40 10.97
CA ALA A 56 7.13 17.41 11.95
C ALA A 56 7.78 18.80 12.11
N CYS A 57 8.00 19.54 11.03
CA CYS A 57 8.55 20.90 11.10
C CYS A 57 7.59 21.88 11.79
N ILE A 58 6.29 21.75 11.54
CA ILE A 58 5.28 22.60 12.19
C ILE A 58 5.21 22.28 13.68
N SER A 59 5.22 21.00 14.07
CA SER A 59 5.15 20.63 15.47
C SER A 59 6.37 21.09 16.25
N THR A 60 7.57 20.96 15.70
CA THR A 60 8.80 21.45 16.35
C THR A 60 8.82 22.97 16.47
N ALA A 61 8.37 23.71 15.44
CA ALA A 61 8.27 25.16 15.49
C ALA A 61 7.29 25.64 16.60
N ILE A 62 6.13 24.99 16.74
CA ILE A 62 5.16 25.30 17.80
C ILE A 62 5.76 25.05 19.19
N VAL A 63 6.42 23.90 19.38
CA VAL A 63 7.05 23.58 20.67
C VAL A 63 8.11 24.61 21.04
N LEU A 64 8.96 24.99 20.08
CA LEU A 64 9.99 26.02 20.30
C LEU A 64 9.38 27.39 20.66
N LEU A 65 8.29 27.78 20.01
CA LEU A 65 7.60 29.03 20.35
C LEU A 65 7.01 29.01 21.76
N LEU A 66 6.47 27.86 22.20
CA LEU A 66 5.90 27.70 23.54
C LEU A 66 6.96 27.64 24.64
N THR A 67 8.15 27.09 24.36
CA THR A 67 9.24 27.03 25.35
C THR A 67 10.07 28.31 25.43
N SER A 68 9.98 29.17 24.42
CA SER A 68 10.70 30.46 24.35
C SER A 68 9.88 31.63 24.90
N TYR A 69 8.66 31.39 25.40
CA TYR A 69 7.78 32.36 26.04
C TYR A 69 7.74 32.09 27.56
#